data_AF-A0A8T4KKG8-F1
#
_entry.id   AF-A0A8T4KKG8-F1
#
_cell.length_a   1.000
_cell.length_b   1.000
_cell.length_c   1.000
_cell.angle_alpha   90.00
_cell.angle_beta   90.00
_cell.angle_gamma   90.00
#
_symmetry.space_group_name_H-M   'P 1'
#
loop_
_entity.id
_entity.type
_entity.pdbx_description
1 polymer ?
#
loop_
_entity_poly.entity_id
_entity_poly.type
_entity_poly.pdbx_seq_one_letter_code
_entity_poly.pdbx_strand_id
1 'polypeptide(L)'
;MRIAVLDNELCNPKKCSYECISACPVNREGEECIYLGPDKFHPEINETICIGCGLCHKKCPFKAWYIVNLPEEKKESPIMQYGVNGFRVFGLPVPFQGVVGLLGPNGTGKTTALRILSGQLAPNLGAVSDGRSKKEVYESLMKTHRGTELQNYFERLMKEDMKRMRTYTILTSHRPILTSARGSTLPWR
;
A
#
# COMPACT_ATOMS: atom_id res chain seq x y z
N MET A 1 6.46 7.21 4.73
CA MET A 1 6.38 8.66 4.53
C MET A 1 4.93 9.04 4.67
N ARG A 2 4.69 10.20 5.28
CA ARG A 2 3.36 10.76 5.42
C ARG A 2 3.36 12.11 4.75
N ILE A 3 2.26 12.46 4.12
CA ILE A 3 2.08 13.73 3.46
C ILE A 3 0.75 14.34 3.85
N ALA A 4 0.67 15.67 3.84
CA ALA A 4 -0.59 16.37 4.02
C ALA A 4 -1.27 16.57 2.66
N VAL A 5 -2.59 16.35 2.60
CA VAL A 5 -3.43 16.58 1.42
C VAL A 5 -4.54 17.55 1.81
N LEU A 6 -4.85 18.49 0.93
CA LEU A 6 -5.92 19.46 1.13
C LEU A 6 -7.20 19.00 0.43
N ASP A 7 -8.32 19.06 1.13
CA ASP A 7 -9.66 19.01 0.55
C ASP A 7 -10.14 20.44 0.27
N ASN A 8 -10.27 20.75 -1.02
CA ASN A 8 -10.66 22.09 -1.48
C ASN A 8 -12.13 22.42 -1.17
N GLU A 9 -13.01 21.43 -1.00
CA GLU A 9 -14.42 21.68 -0.71
C GLU A 9 -14.63 22.15 0.73
N LEU A 10 -13.83 21.60 1.66
CA LEU A 10 -13.86 21.97 3.07
C LEU A 10 -13.04 23.23 3.37
N CYS A 11 -12.06 23.55 2.51
CA CYS A 11 -11.16 24.67 2.75
C CYS A 11 -11.87 26.01 2.58
N ASN A 12 -11.80 26.87 3.61
CA ASN A 12 -12.28 28.25 3.51
C ASN A 12 -11.19 29.27 3.91
N PRO A 13 -10.29 29.62 2.97
CA PRO A 13 -9.16 30.52 3.19
C PRO A 13 -9.55 31.91 3.72
N LYS A 14 -10.70 32.43 3.27
CA LYS A 14 -11.23 33.75 3.68
C LYS A 14 -11.52 33.84 5.19
N LYS A 15 -11.76 32.70 5.85
CA LYS A 15 -12.16 32.64 7.26
C LYS A 15 -11.06 32.09 8.19
N CYS A 16 -10.01 31.47 7.67
CA CYS A 16 -8.91 30.91 8.48
C CYS A 16 -7.58 31.66 8.36
N SER A 17 -7.50 32.69 7.51
CA SER A 17 -6.27 33.51 7.36
C SER A 17 -5.01 32.69 7.08
N TYR A 18 -5.14 31.55 6.39
CA TYR A 18 -4.04 30.65 6.03
C TYR A 18 -3.20 30.15 7.22
N GLU A 19 -3.83 29.88 8.38
CA GLU A 19 -3.16 29.30 9.56
C GLU A 19 -2.32 28.05 9.26
N CYS A 20 -2.63 27.29 8.22
CA CYS A 20 -1.83 26.14 7.80
C CYS A 20 -0.40 26.51 7.39
N ILE A 21 -0.19 27.65 6.73
CA ILE A 21 1.12 28.13 6.28
C ILE A 21 1.94 28.55 7.50
N SER A 22 1.37 29.39 8.37
CA SER A 22 2.06 29.88 9.57
C SER A 22 2.28 28.80 10.62
N ALA A 23 1.47 27.75 10.64
CA ALA A 23 1.64 26.59 11.53
C ALA A 23 2.68 25.57 11.04
N CYS A 24 3.01 25.57 9.74
CA CYS A 24 3.91 24.58 9.16
C CYS A 24 5.35 24.80 9.65
N PRO A 25 6.02 23.80 10.24
CA PRO A 25 7.38 23.95 10.76
C PRO A 25 8.39 24.16 9.63
N VAL A 26 8.20 23.48 8.50
CA VAL A 26 9.06 23.59 7.31
C VAL A 26 9.00 25.01 6.71
N ASN A 27 7.81 25.63 6.68
CA ASN A 27 7.68 27.04 6.31
C ASN A 27 8.35 27.99 7.31
N ARG A 28 8.30 27.68 8.60
CA ARG A 28 9.00 28.49 9.63
C ARG A 28 10.52 28.39 9.52
N GLU A 29 11.02 27.27 9.01
CA GLU A 29 12.44 27.04 8.73
C GLU A 29 12.91 27.73 7.44
N GLY A 30 12.00 28.31 6.65
CA GLY A 30 12.30 29.12 5.46
C GLY A 30 12.04 28.45 4.12
N GLU A 31 11.51 27.22 4.11
CA GLU A 31 11.21 26.45 2.90
C GLU A 31 9.73 26.55 2.50
N GLU A 32 9.42 26.55 1.20
CA GLU A 32 8.03 26.67 0.72
C GLU A 32 7.27 25.34 0.71
N CYS A 33 6.99 24.78 1.89
CA CYS A 33 6.22 23.54 1.99
C CYS A 33 4.73 23.71 1.69
N ILE A 34 4.07 24.73 2.26
CA ILE A 34 2.69 25.13 1.92
C ILE A 34 2.74 26.56 1.39
N TYR A 35 2.28 26.80 0.17
CA TYR A 35 2.38 28.09 -0.50
C TYR A 35 1.07 28.46 -1.18
N LEU A 36 0.93 29.71 -1.61
CA LEU A 36 -0.21 30.16 -2.40
C LEU A 36 0.11 30.03 -3.87
N GLY A 37 -0.61 29.13 -4.54
CA GLY A 37 -0.48 28.93 -5.98
C GLY A 37 -1.00 30.11 -6.82
N PRO A 38 -0.96 29.98 -8.15
CA PRO A 38 -1.37 31.04 -9.08
C PRO A 38 -2.84 31.45 -8.94
N ASP A 39 -3.72 30.49 -8.60
CA ASP A 39 -5.14 30.75 -8.35
C ASP A 39 -5.39 31.52 -7.04
N LYS A 40 -4.36 31.63 -6.17
CA LYS A 40 -4.30 32.39 -4.90
C LYS A 40 -5.46 32.19 -3.94
N PHE A 41 -6.30 31.18 -4.17
CA PHE A 41 -7.46 30.89 -3.35
C PHE A 41 -7.13 29.75 -2.39
N HIS A 42 -6.88 28.54 -2.90
CA HIS A 42 -6.49 27.42 -2.06
C HIS A 42 -4.96 27.36 -1.87
N PRO A 43 -4.46 27.03 -0.67
CA PRO A 43 -3.04 26.74 -0.49
C PRO A 43 -2.66 25.43 -1.16
N GLU A 44 -1.49 25.41 -1.81
CA GLU A 44 -0.88 24.24 -2.42
C GLU A 44 0.23 23.68 -1.53
N ILE A 45 0.54 22.40 -1.70
CA ILE A 45 1.57 21.71 -0.91
C ILE A 45 2.67 21.15 -1.81
N ASN A 46 3.92 21.35 -1.40
CA ASN A 46 5.07 20.69 -1.99
C ASN A 46 5.25 19.30 -1.37
N GLU A 47 4.99 18.26 -2.17
CA GLU A 47 5.03 16.87 -1.71
C GLU A 47 6.43 16.39 -1.32
N THR A 48 7.47 16.96 -1.93
CA THR A 48 8.86 16.54 -1.71
C THR A 48 9.41 17.06 -0.38
N ILE A 49 8.95 18.23 0.06
CA ILE A 49 9.46 18.89 1.28
C ILE A 49 8.55 18.59 2.49
N CYS A 50 7.28 18.21 2.26
CA CYS A 50 6.36 17.91 3.35
C CYS A 50 6.81 16.70 4.18
N ILE A 51 7.09 16.93 5.46
CA ILE A 51 7.47 15.87 6.42
C ILE A 51 6.27 15.16 7.08
N GLY A 52 5.03 15.57 6.75
CA GLY A 52 3.82 14.96 7.31
C GLY A 52 3.67 15.10 8.83
N CYS A 53 4.10 16.23 9.41
CA CYS A 53 4.04 16.47 10.86
C CYS A 53 2.61 16.61 11.43
N GLY A 54 1.63 16.96 10.59
CA GLY A 54 0.22 17.05 10.97
C GLY A 54 -0.23 18.38 11.59
N LEU A 55 0.62 19.41 11.63
CA LEU A 55 0.25 20.69 12.23
C LEU A 55 -0.81 21.44 11.42
N CYS A 56 -0.77 21.39 10.09
CA CYS A 56 -1.80 21.93 9.21
C CYS A 56 -3.19 21.30 9.48
N HIS A 57 -3.26 19.99 9.70
CA HIS A 57 -4.48 19.28 10.10
C HIS A 57 -4.99 19.70 11.49
N LYS A 58 -4.08 19.82 12.46
CA LYS A 58 -4.45 20.20 13.84
C LYS A 58 -4.97 21.63 13.92
N LYS A 59 -4.28 22.57 13.26
CA LYS A 59 -4.58 24.01 13.32
C LYS A 59 -5.71 24.45 12.40
N CYS A 60 -5.98 23.73 11.31
CA CYS A 60 -7.08 24.08 10.42
C CYS A 60 -8.44 24.05 11.16
N PRO A 61 -9.17 25.18 11.23
CA PRO A 61 -10.48 25.24 11.89
C PRO A 61 -11.56 24.45 11.12
N PHE A 62 -11.38 24.28 9.80
CA PHE A 62 -12.31 23.57 8.92
C PHE A 62 -11.99 22.08 8.76
N LYS A 63 -10.89 21.60 9.35
CA LYS A 63 -10.41 20.22 9.18
C LYS A 63 -10.25 19.77 7.71
N ALA A 64 -9.94 20.72 6.83
CA ALA A 64 -9.76 20.48 5.40
C ALA A 64 -8.46 19.74 5.04
N TRP A 65 -7.49 19.67 5.96
CA TRP A 65 -6.23 18.95 5.72
C TRP A 65 -6.30 17.52 6.22
N TYR A 66 -5.75 16.58 5.47
CA TYR A 66 -5.65 15.17 5.83
C TYR A 66 -4.20 14.72 5.83
N ILE A 67 -3.81 13.87 6.79
CA ILE A 67 -2.48 13.26 6.79
C ILE A 67 -2.62 11.84 6.26
N VAL A 68 -2.10 11.62 5.06
CA VAL A 68 -2.14 10.32 4.38
C VAL A 68 -0.79 9.63 4.49
N ASN A 69 -0.82 8.31 4.60
CA ASN A 69 0.38 7.49 4.56
C ASN A 69 0.65 7.12 3.11
N LEU A 70 1.82 7.48 2.59
CA LEU A 70 2.26 7.02 1.28
C LEU A 70 2.76 5.58 1.37
N PRO A 71 2.53 4.77 0.33
CA PRO A 71 3.04 3.41 0.29
C PRO A 71 4.57 3.46 0.28
N GLU A 72 5.17 2.85 1.28
CA GLU A 72 6.60 2.60 1.35
C GLU A 72 6.86 1.12 1.52
N GLU A 73 8.06 0.70 1.15
CA GLU A 73 8.56 -0.61 1.54
C GLU A 73 8.53 -0.72 3.07
N LYS A 74 7.93 -1.81 3.58
CA LYS A 74 7.83 -2.00 5.02
C LYS A 74 9.23 -2.25 5.59
N LYS A 75 9.47 -1.73 6.80
CA LYS A 75 10.68 -2.01 7.59
C LYS A 75 10.74 -3.44 8.14
N GLU A 76 9.60 -4.13 8.14
CA GLU A 76 9.48 -5.53 8.58
C GLU A 76 10.16 -6.48 7.58
N SER A 77 10.61 -7.64 8.06
CA SER A 77 11.14 -8.67 7.18
C SER A 77 10.06 -9.13 6.19
N PRO A 78 10.38 -9.27 4.89
CA PRO A 78 9.41 -9.76 3.93
C PRO A 78 9.10 -11.23 4.21
N ILE A 79 7.87 -11.66 3.96
CA ILE A 79 7.45 -13.06 4.03
C ILE A 79 8.15 -13.88 2.93
N MET A 80 8.35 -13.27 1.76
CA MET A 80 8.98 -13.91 0.59
C MET A 80 9.84 -12.90 -0.17
N GLN A 81 11.01 -13.34 -0.62
CA GLN A 81 11.89 -12.59 -1.50
C GLN A 81 12.51 -13.52 -2.56
N TYR A 82 12.37 -13.20 -3.85
CA TYR A 82 12.88 -14.08 -4.92
C TYR A 82 14.40 -14.02 -5.12
N GLY A 83 15.04 -12.91 -4.75
CA GLY A 83 16.45 -12.67 -5.04
C GLY A 83 16.99 -11.43 -4.35
N VAL A 84 18.30 -11.24 -4.37
CA VAL A 84 18.91 -9.94 -4.00
C VAL A 84 18.36 -8.89 -4.96
N ASN A 85 17.81 -7.79 -4.43
CA ASN A 85 17.09 -6.76 -5.19
C ASN A 85 15.88 -7.27 -6.01
N GLY A 86 15.39 -8.47 -5.68
CA GLY A 86 14.22 -9.07 -6.30
C GLY A 86 12.91 -8.60 -5.66
N PHE A 87 11.81 -8.99 -6.28
CA PHE A 87 10.47 -8.73 -5.76
C PHE A 87 10.26 -9.33 -4.35
N ARG A 88 9.59 -8.58 -3.48
CA ARG A 88 9.33 -8.91 -2.07
C ARG A 88 7.85 -8.84 -1.75
N VAL A 89 7.39 -9.74 -0.87
CA VAL A 89 6.03 -9.74 -0.32
C VAL A 89 6.11 -9.61 1.19
N PHE A 90 5.43 -8.62 1.77
CA PHE A 90 5.51 -8.31 3.21
C PHE A 90 4.34 -8.81 4.04
N GLY A 91 3.29 -9.32 3.41
CA GLY A 91 2.10 -9.77 4.14
C GLY A 91 1.31 -10.77 3.33
N LEU A 92 0.52 -11.57 4.02
CA LEU A 92 -0.40 -12.51 3.42
C LEU A 92 -1.83 -12.14 3.78
N PRO A 93 -2.78 -12.31 2.86
CA PRO A 93 -4.19 -12.17 3.18
C PRO A 93 -4.60 -13.27 4.15
N VAL A 94 -5.48 -12.94 5.09
CA VAL A 94 -6.02 -13.92 6.03
C VAL A 94 -7.08 -14.74 5.30
N PRO A 95 -6.93 -16.07 5.20
CA PRO A 95 -7.95 -16.92 4.61
C PRO A 95 -9.18 -16.96 5.51
N PHE A 96 -10.36 -16.80 4.90
CA PHE A 96 -11.66 -16.82 5.58
C PHE A 96 -12.52 -17.95 5.03
N GLN A 97 -13.48 -18.44 5.81
CA GLN A 97 -14.46 -19.43 5.34
C GLN A 97 -15.43 -18.76 4.35
N GLY A 98 -15.07 -18.77 3.07
CA GLY A 98 -15.83 -18.15 1.99
C GLY A 98 -14.97 -17.85 0.76
N VAL A 99 -15.49 -17.03 -0.15
CA VAL A 99 -14.74 -16.56 -1.32
C VAL A 99 -13.97 -15.30 -0.94
N VAL A 100 -12.64 -15.36 -1.01
CA VAL A 100 -11.75 -14.20 -0.79
C VAL A 100 -11.26 -13.66 -2.15
N GLY A 101 -11.62 -12.43 -2.46
CA GLY A 101 -11.12 -11.71 -3.64
C GLY A 101 -9.82 -10.98 -3.33
N LEU A 102 -8.76 -11.25 -4.11
CA LEU A 102 -7.49 -10.51 -4.05
C LEU A 102 -7.43 -9.50 -5.19
N LEU A 103 -7.61 -8.22 -4.86
CA LEU A 103 -7.59 -7.11 -5.80
C LEU A 103 -6.30 -6.30 -5.69
N GLY A 104 -5.86 -5.73 -6.80
CA GLY A 104 -4.72 -4.81 -6.86
C GLY A 104 -4.01 -4.84 -8.23
N PRO A 105 -3.12 -3.88 -8.53
CA PRO A 105 -2.38 -3.81 -9.80
C PRO A 105 -1.54 -5.08 -10.10
N ASN A 106 -1.23 -5.32 -11.37
CA ASN A 106 -0.30 -6.39 -11.73
C ASN A 106 1.08 -6.14 -11.11
N GLY A 107 1.76 -7.21 -10.68
CA GLY A 107 3.07 -7.11 -10.03
C GLY A 107 3.06 -6.82 -8.53
N THR A 108 1.90 -6.73 -7.87
CA THR A 108 1.83 -6.49 -6.41
C THR A 108 1.97 -7.74 -5.54
N GLY A 109 2.25 -8.91 -6.13
CA GLY A 109 2.49 -10.15 -5.36
C GLY A 109 1.27 -11.00 -5.06
N LYS A 110 0.10 -10.72 -5.66
CA LYS A 110 -1.13 -11.53 -5.50
C LYS A 110 -0.91 -13.02 -5.81
N THR A 111 -0.30 -13.32 -6.96
CA THR A 111 0.00 -14.70 -7.36
C THR A 111 1.00 -15.36 -6.40
N THR A 112 1.99 -14.61 -5.91
CA THR A 112 2.96 -15.10 -4.92
C THR A 112 2.27 -15.44 -3.60
N ALA A 113 1.40 -14.57 -3.09
CA ALA A 113 0.63 -14.82 -1.87
C ALA A 113 -0.25 -16.07 -2.00
N LEU A 114 -0.92 -16.25 -3.14
CA LEU A 114 -1.73 -17.45 -3.40
C LEU A 114 -0.91 -18.73 -3.47
N ARG A 115 0.28 -18.70 -4.11
CA ARG A 115 1.19 -19.86 -4.14
C ARG A 115 1.70 -20.23 -2.75
N ILE A 116 1.92 -19.24 -1.88
CA ILE A 116 2.29 -19.48 -0.47
C ILE A 116 1.13 -20.11 0.29
N LEU A 117 -0.06 -19.53 0.23
CA LEU A 117 -1.24 -20.04 0.94
C LEU A 117 -1.68 -21.42 0.44
N SER A 118 -1.47 -21.74 -0.83
CA SER A 118 -1.73 -23.09 -1.38
C SER A 118 -0.63 -24.11 -1.08
N GLY A 119 0.46 -23.70 -0.41
CA GLY A 119 1.60 -24.56 -0.10
C GLY A 119 2.50 -24.91 -1.29
N GLN A 120 2.23 -24.35 -2.48
CA GLN A 120 3.02 -24.54 -3.71
C GLN A 120 4.36 -23.80 -3.67
N LEU A 121 4.45 -22.71 -2.93
CA LEU A 121 5.66 -21.94 -2.70
C LEU A 121 5.93 -21.88 -1.20
N ALA A 122 7.11 -22.33 -0.77
CA ALA A 122 7.55 -22.09 0.59
C ALA A 122 8.00 -20.61 0.71
N PRO A 123 7.53 -19.87 1.72
CA PRO A 123 8.10 -18.57 2.04
C PRO A 123 9.57 -18.71 2.46
N ASN A 124 10.31 -17.62 2.48
CA ASN A 124 11.72 -17.63 2.91
C ASN A 124 12.06 -16.50 3.88
N LEU A 125 11.05 -15.73 4.34
CA LEU A 125 11.21 -14.68 5.35
C LEU A 125 12.34 -13.68 5.01
N GLY A 126 12.58 -13.43 3.72
CA GLY A 126 13.63 -12.53 3.22
C GLY A 126 15.01 -13.16 3.03
N ALA A 127 15.19 -14.42 3.44
CA ALA A 127 16.44 -15.13 3.29
C ALA A 127 16.45 -15.94 1.98
N VAL A 128 16.95 -15.30 0.93
CA VAL A 128 17.01 -15.86 -0.44
C VAL A 128 17.82 -17.16 -0.50
N SER A 129 18.84 -17.29 0.34
CA SER A 129 19.84 -18.36 0.30
C SER A 129 20.09 -18.91 1.70
N ASP A 130 19.04 -19.30 2.41
CA ASP A 130 19.22 -20.11 3.61
C ASP A 130 18.81 -21.56 3.36
N GLY A 131 19.50 -22.48 4.03
CA GLY A 131 19.22 -23.89 3.96
C GLY A 131 18.01 -24.31 4.80
N ARG A 132 17.12 -23.39 5.20
CA ARG A 132 15.96 -23.76 6.02
C ARG A 132 15.03 -24.65 5.21
N SER A 133 14.61 -25.72 5.85
CA SER A 133 13.55 -26.58 5.37
C SER A 133 12.21 -25.81 5.36
N LYS A 134 11.30 -26.25 4.49
CA LYS A 134 9.92 -25.74 4.43
C LYS A 134 9.27 -25.71 5.82
N LYS A 135 9.50 -26.76 6.64
CA LYS A 135 8.92 -26.90 7.98
C LYS A 135 9.38 -25.80 8.93
N GLU A 136 10.67 -25.51 8.98
CA GLU A 136 11.24 -24.47 9.87
C GLU A 136 10.71 -23.08 9.55
N VAL A 137 10.50 -22.77 8.26
CA VAL A 137 9.93 -21.49 7.85
C VAL A 137 8.47 -21.37 8.31
N TYR A 138 7.65 -22.40 8.08
CA TYR A 138 6.25 -22.38 8.52
C TYR A 138 6.13 -22.32 10.04
N GLU A 139 6.99 -23.01 10.79
CA GLU A 139 7.06 -22.88 12.25
C GLU A 139 7.39 -21.46 12.70
N SER A 140 8.30 -20.79 12.00
CA SER A 140 8.63 -19.39 12.25
C SER A 140 7.43 -18.47 11.97
N LEU A 141 6.70 -18.70 10.88
CA LEU A 141 5.48 -17.96 10.56
C LEU A 141 4.37 -18.15 11.59
N MET A 142 4.17 -19.39 12.07
CA MET A 142 3.17 -19.69 13.11
C MET A 142 3.50 -18.96 14.42
N LYS A 143 4.80 -18.82 14.75
CA LYS A 143 5.24 -18.02 15.91
C LYS A 143 4.95 -16.54 15.72
N THR A 144 5.24 -15.97 14.54
CA THR A 144 4.97 -14.56 14.23
C THR A 144 3.47 -14.23 14.22
N HIS A 145 2.64 -15.18 13.77
CA HIS A 145 1.20 -15.02 13.63
C HIS A 145 0.40 -15.67 14.78
N ARG A 146 1.03 -15.83 15.95
CA ARG A 146 0.42 -16.53 17.09
C ARG A 146 -0.91 -15.88 17.51
N GLY A 147 -1.95 -16.70 17.68
CA GLY A 147 -3.29 -16.26 18.07
C GLY A 147 -4.11 -15.66 16.92
N THR A 148 -3.65 -15.76 15.67
CA THR A 148 -4.39 -15.30 14.49
C THR A 148 -4.89 -16.47 13.65
N GLU A 149 -5.88 -16.22 12.78
CA GLU A 149 -6.39 -17.23 11.84
C GLU A 149 -5.32 -17.76 10.87
N LEU A 150 -4.28 -16.97 10.58
CA LEU A 150 -3.16 -17.43 9.77
C LEU A 150 -2.37 -18.55 10.45
N GLN A 151 -2.23 -18.53 11.79
CA GLN A 151 -1.61 -19.63 12.51
C GLN A 151 -2.43 -20.91 12.31
N ASN A 152 -3.73 -20.87 12.59
CA ASN A 152 -4.64 -22.01 12.43
C ASN A 152 -4.59 -22.55 11.00
N TYR A 153 -4.53 -21.66 10.01
CA TYR A 153 -4.42 -22.03 8.62
C TYR A 153 -3.10 -22.75 8.30
N PHE A 154 -1.96 -22.23 8.74
CA PHE A 154 -0.66 -22.88 8.51
C PHE A 154 -0.56 -24.22 9.23
N GLU A 155 -1.12 -24.34 10.43
CA GLU A 155 -1.20 -25.63 11.13
C GLU A 155 -1.97 -26.68 10.31
N ARG A 156 -3.10 -26.30 9.71
CA ARG A 156 -3.88 -27.18 8.83
C ARG A 156 -3.15 -27.50 7.52
N LEU A 157 -2.50 -26.50 6.93
CA LEU A 157 -1.70 -26.67 5.70
C LEU A 157 -0.55 -27.67 5.91
N MET A 158 0.12 -27.61 7.08
CA MET A 158 1.22 -28.51 7.43
C MET A 158 0.77 -29.92 7.80
N LYS A 159 -0.48 -30.08 8.26
CA LYS A 159 -1.08 -31.40 8.56
C LYS A 159 -1.61 -32.13 7.31
N GLU A 160 -1.36 -31.59 6.10
CA GLU A 160 -1.83 -32.07 4.79
C GLU A 160 -3.36 -32.23 4.64
N ASP A 161 -4.14 -31.77 5.62
CA ASP A 161 -5.57 -32.05 5.74
C ASP A 161 -6.47 -31.14 4.88
N MET A 162 -5.87 -30.46 3.89
CA MET A 162 -6.53 -29.35 3.20
C MET A 162 -6.75 -29.64 1.72
N LYS A 163 -8.02 -29.83 1.35
CA LYS A 163 -8.49 -29.72 -0.04
C LYS A 163 -8.11 -28.32 -0.55
N ARG A 164 -7.23 -28.27 -1.56
CA ARG A 164 -6.67 -27.06 -2.20
C ARG A 164 -7.66 -25.87 -2.19
N MET A 165 -7.24 -24.75 -1.62
CA MET A 165 -7.99 -23.48 -1.62
C MET A 165 -8.35 -23.10 -3.07
N ARG A 166 -9.65 -23.13 -3.39
CA ARG A 166 -10.18 -22.67 -4.69
C ARG A 166 -10.34 -21.16 -4.64
N THR A 167 -9.28 -20.44 -4.97
CA THR A 167 -9.29 -18.97 -5.06
C THR A 167 -9.39 -18.54 -6.51
N TYR A 168 -10.37 -17.69 -6.80
CA TYR A 168 -10.53 -17.04 -8.10
C TYR A 168 -9.81 -15.69 -8.06
N THR A 169 -8.72 -15.56 -8.83
CA THR A 169 -8.07 -14.26 -9.02
C THR A 169 -8.92 -13.45 -10.00
N ILE A 170 -9.65 -12.45 -9.52
CA ILE A 170 -10.30 -11.48 -10.40
C ILE A 170 -9.20 -10.52 -10.87
N LEU A 171 -8.67 -10.77 -12.07
CA LEU A 171 -7.77 -9.84 -12.75
C LEU A 171 -8.61 -8.65 -13.23
N THR A 172 -8.76 -7.62 -12.40
CA THR A 172 -9.28 -6.34 -12.87
C THR A 172 -8.22 -5.69 -13.75
N SER A 173 -8.29 -5.92 -15.07
CA SER A 173 -7.57 -5.12 -16.04
C SER A 173 -8.20 -3.73 -16.06
N HIS A 174 -7.66 -2.81 -15.27
CA HIS A 174 -7.81 -1.39 -15.61
C HIS A 174 -7.04 -1.16 -16.90
N ARG A 175 -7.74 -1.26 -18.04
CA ARG A 175 -7.33 -0.50 -19.22
C ARG A 175 -7.37 0.97 -18.79
N PRO A 176 -6.30 1.76 -18.95
CA PRO A 176 -6.44 3.20 -18.82
C PRO A 176 -7.43 3.64 -19.89
N ILE A 177 -8.51 4.30 -19.45
CA ILE A 177 -9.38 5.06 -20.35
C ILE A 177 -8.55 6.26 -20.79
N LEU A 178 -7.72 6.07 -21.82
CA LEU A 178 -7.25 7.16 -22.67
C LEU A 178 -8.27 7.29 -23.78
N THR A 179 -9.35 8.03 -23.51
CA THR A 179 -10.13 8.66 -24.57
C THR A 179 -9.38 9.93 -24.98
N SER A 180 -8.37 9.78 -25.84
CA SER A 180 -8.03 10.84 -26.78
C SER A 180 -8.86 10.61 -28.04
N ALA A 181 -9.71 11.59 -28.33
CA ALA A 181 -10.48 11.66 -29.55
C ALA A 181 -9.57 11.75 -30.78
N ARG A 182 -10.08 11.22 -31.92
CA ARG A 182 -9.56 11.28 -33.31
C ARG A 182 -8.45 10.25 -33.57
N GLY A 183 -8.56 9.31 -34.50
CA GLY A 183 -9.41 9.19 -35.69
C GLY A 183 -8.52 8.66 -36.81
N SER A 184 -8.72 7.43 -37.25
CA SER A 184 -8.51 6.93 -38.62
C SER A 184 -8.50 5.41 -38.63
N THR A 185 -9.49 4.87 -39.31
CA THR A 185 -9.67 3.47 -39.68
C THR A 185 -8.71 3.10 -40.81
N LEU A 186 -7.93 2.04 -40.66
CA LEU A 186 -7.40 1.27 -41.79
C LEU A 186 -7.54 -0.23 -41.50
N PRO A 187 -8.13 -1.01 -42.43
CA PRO A 187 -8.36 -2.44 -42.24
C PRO A 187 -7.13 -3.25 -42.63
N TRP A 188 -6.69 -4.14 -41.74
CA TRP A 188 -5.61 -5.09 -42.00
C TRP A 188 -6.14 -6.29 -42.81
N ARG A 189 -5.55 -6.49 -43.99
CA ARG A 189 -5.37 -7.82 -44.60
C ARG A 189 -4.18 -8.50 -43.96
#